data_AF-A0A956YUK6-F1
#
_entry.id   AF-A0A956YUK6-F1
#
_cell.length_a   1.000
_cell.length_b   1.000
_cell.length_c   1.000
_cell.angle_alpha   90.00
_cell.angle_beta   90.00
_cell.angle_gamma   90.00
#
_symmetry.space_group_name_H-M   'P 1'
#
loop_
_entity.id
_entity.type
_entity.pdbx_description
1 polymer ?
#
loop_
_entity_poly.entity_id
_entity_poly.type
_entity_poly.pdbx_seq_one_letter_code
_entity_poly.pdbx_strand_id
1 'polypeptide(L)'
;MNENLLLGVSRFLLPIPRFIWQRQIDRNARDMEASLSFMSNEHHMIRDFVVTEIARGGKPLPPTLIADILSLPLTQVISMLDDLEKHMTFLFRNEQGDVVWAYPVTAEKTPHSVTLNSGETCYAA
;
A
#
# COMPACT_ATOMS: atom_id res chain seq x y z
N MET A 1 22.74 9.00 -5.03
CA MET A 1 21.42 9.66 -5.16
C MET A 1 21.64 11.13 -5.49
N ASN A 2 20.84 11.71 -6.38
CA ASN A 2 20.99 13.11 -6.76
C ASN A 2 20.37 14.00 -5.65
N GLU A 3 21.16 14.90 -5.06
CA GLU A 3 20.77 15.69 -3.86
C GLU A 3 19.99 16.98 -4.19
N ASN A 4 19.49 17.10 -5.42
CA ASN A 4 18.80 18.29 -5.92
C ASN A 4 17.33 17.97 -6.23
N LEU A 5 16.42 18.55 -5.46
CA LEU A 5 14.99 18.57 -5.81
C LEU A 5 14.76 19.70 -6.83
N LEU A 6 13.99 19.45 -7.88
CA LEU A 6 13.66 20.43 -8.91
C LEU A 6 12.17 20.78 -8.84
N LEU A 7 11.84 22.06 -8.97
CA LEU A 7 10.49 22.55 -9.14
C LEU A 7 10.23 22.83 -10.63
N GLY A 8 9.22 22.18 -11.19
CA GLY A 8 8.73 22.50 -12.53
C GLY A 8 7.87 23.76 -12.53
N VAL A 9 8.33 24.82 -13.20
CA VAL A 9 7.56 26.05 -13.43
C VAL A 9 7.43 26.25 -14.94
N SER A 10 6.30 25.84 -15.50
CA SER A 10 6.07 25.80 -16.96
C SER A 10 7.17 24.99 -17.67
N ARG A 11 7.97 25.63 -18.53
CA ARG A 11 9.08 25.01 -19.28
C ARG A 11 10.43 24.99 -18.52
N PHE A 12 10.46 25.45 -17.27
CA PHE A 12 11.69 25.57 -16.49
C PHE A 12 11.74 24.55 -15.35
N LEU A 13 12.93 24.00 -15.09
CA LEU A 13 13.25 23.20 -13.92
C LEU A 13 14.19 24.02 -13.04
N LEU A 14 13.68 24.50 -11.90
CA LEU A 14 14.45 25.31 -10.97
C LEU A 14 14.89 24.47 -9.77
N PRO A 15 16.17 24.50 -9.37
CA PRO A 15 16.59 23.80 -8.17
C PRO A 15 15.96 24.41 -6.92
N ILE A 16 15.36 23.56 -6.09
CA ILE A 16 14.88 23.98 -4.77
C ILE A 16 16.07 24.00 -3.81
N PRO A 17 16.35 25.12 -3.13
CA PRO A 17 17.38 25.18 -2.11
C PRO A 17 17.20 24.09 -1.05
N ARG A 18 18.30 23.41 -0.68
CA ARG A 18 18.26 22.24 0.22
C ARG A 18 17.51 22.45 1.51
N PHE A 19 17.73 23.58 2.17
CA PHE A 19 17.09 23.89 3.44
C PHE A 19 15.57 24.03 3.34
N ILE A 20 15.02 24.35 2.16
CA ILE A 20 13.57 24.47 1.94
C ILE A 20 12.96 23.08 1.81
N TRP A 21 13.46 22.26 0.87
CA TRP A 21 12.87 20.94 0.65
C TRP A 21 13.14 19.99 1.82
N GLN A 22 14.30 20.08 2.48
CA GLN A 22 14.61 19.22 3.62
C GLN A 22 13.65 19.43 4.78
N ARG A 23 13.36 20.70 5.13
CA ARG A 23 12.35 21.03 6.15
C ARG A 23 10.95 20.54 5.78
N GLN A 24 10.62 20.58 4.48
CA GLN A 24 9.34 20.09 4.00
C GLN A 24 9.26 18.56 4.05
N ILE A 25 10.35 17.85 3.72
CA ILE A 25 10.45 16.40 3.89
C ILE A 25 10.37 16.01 5.36
N ASP A 26 11.10 16.69 6.25
CA ASP A 26 11.06 16.39 7.69
C ASP A 26 9.65 16.60 8.26
N ARG A 27 8.93 17.63 7.80
CA ARG A 27 7.54 17.87 8.19
C ARG A 27 6.62 16.79 7.64
N ASN A 28 6.70 16.50 6.34
CA ASN A 28 5.90 15.45 5.71
C ASN A 28 6.16 14.08 6.35
N ALA A 29 7.41 13.77 6.71
CA ALA A 29 7.75 12.53 7.39
C ALA A 29 7.05 12.41 8.75
N ARG A 30 7.01 13.50 9.54
CA ARG A 30 6.28 13.53 10.82
C ARG A 30 4.77 13.42 10.63
N ASP A 31 4.22 14.13 9.65
CA ASP A 31 2.79 14.09 9.35
C ASP A 31 2.39 12.68 8.87
N MET A 32 3.24 12.04 8.06
CA MET A 32 3.08 10.65 7.65
C MET A 32 3.18 9.70 8.85
N GLU A 33 4.21 9.83 9.68
CA GLU A 33 4.38 9.00 10.89
C GLU A 33 3.15 9.11 11.81
N ALA A 34 2.64 10.33 12.03
CA ALA A 34 1.42 10.55 12.79
C ALA A 34 0.20 9.87 12.15
N SER A 35 0.05 9.99 10.82
CA SER A 35 -1.05 9.33 10.09
C SER A 35 -0.99 7.80 10.11
N LEU A 36 0.21 7.23 10.29
CA LEU A 36 0.45 5.78 10.32
C LEU A 36 0.56 5.21 11.73
N SER A 37 0.42 6.04 12.77
CA SER A 37 0.57 5.65 14.18
C SER A 37 -0.44 4.59 14.64
N PHE A 38 -1.54 4.38 13.91
CA PHE A 38 -2.51 3.32 14.17
C PHE A 38 -1.98 1.92 13.79
N MET A 39 -0.99 1.83 12.91
CA MET A 39 -0.50 0.56 12.40
C MET A 39 0.33 -0.18 13.45
N SER A 40 -0.24 -1.23 14.01
CA SER A 40 0.52 -2.22 14.79
C SER A 40 1.37 -3.13 13.88
N ASN A 41 2.23 -3.95 14.48
CA ASN A 41 2.96 -4.99 13.74
C ASN A 41 2.01 -5.93 12.98
N GLU A 42 0.84 -6.23 13.54
CA GLU A 42 -0.16 -7.09 12.91
C GLU A 42 -0.80 -6.40 11.69
N HIS A 43 -0.98 -5.07 11.71
CA HIS A 43 -1.41 -4.32 10.52
C HIS A 43 -0.38 -4.45 9.39
N HIS A 44 0.91 -4.32 9.72
CA HIS A 44 1.98 -4.52 8.73
C HIS A 44 1.97 -5.96 8.20
N MET A 45 1.80 -6.96 9.05
CA MET A 45 1.71 -8.37 8.63
C MET A 45 0.55 -8.61 7.67
N ILE A 46 -0.65 -8.11 7.98
CA ILE A 46 -1.82 -8.23 7.10
C ILE A 46 -1.57 -7.54 5.77
N ARG A 47 -1.08 -6.29 5.79
CA ARG A 47 -0.78 -5.54 4.56
C ARG A 47 0.21 -6.28 3.67
N ASP A 48 1.35 -6.69 4.24
CA ASP A 48 2.44 -7.31 3.48
C ASP A 48 2.02 -8.68 2.94
N PHE A 49 1.23 -9.43 3.72
CA PHE A 49 0.63 -10.70 3.30
C PHE A 49 -0.32 -10.50 2.11
N VAL A 50 -1.28 -9.59 2.24
CA VAL A 50 -2.28 -9.32 1.19
C VAL A 50 -1.62 -8.88 -0.11
N VAL A 51 -0.65 -7.96 -0.06
CA VAL A 51 0.10 -7.51 -1.25
C VAL A 51 0.81 -8.70 -1.91
N THR A 52 1.48 -9.54 -1.12
CA THR A 52 2.23 -10.69 -1.63
C THR A 52 1.30 -11.71 -2.29
N GLU A 53 0.19 -12.04 -1.66
CA GLU A 53 -0.71 -13.09 -2.13
C GLU A 53 -1.57 -12.64 -3.31
N ILE A 54 -2.01 -11.36 -3.36
CA ILE A 54 -2.65 -10.81 -4.56
C ILE A 54 -1.65 -10.78 -5.72
N ALA A 55 -0.40 -10.37 -5.47
CA ALA A 55 0.62 -10.31 -6.52
C ALA A 55 0.96 -11.69 -7.11
N ARG A 56 0.89 -12.76 -6.31
CA ARG A 56 1.15 -14.14 -6.78
C ARG A 56 -0.07 -14.80 -7.38
N GLY A 57 -1.22 -14.68 -6.70
CA GLY A 57 -2.42 -15.46 -7.00
C GLY A 57 -3.39 -14.76 -7.95
N GLY A 58 -3.38 -13.41 -7.99
CA GLY A 58 -4.35 -12.62 -8.75
C GLY A 58 -5.79 -12.86 -8.32
N LYS A 59 -6.03 -13.29 -7.08
CA LYS A 59 -7.35 -13.65 -6.56
C LYS A 59 -7.75 -12.75 -5.39
N PRO A 60 -9.04 -12.43 -5.25
CA PRO A 60 -9.56 -11.82 -4.03
C PRO A 60 -9.20 -12.65 -2.79
N LEU A 61 -8.85 -11.99 -1.69
CA LEU A 61 -8.46 -12.64 -0.44
C LEU A 61 -9.57 -12.48 0.62
N PRO A 62 -10.25 -13.57 1.02
CA PRO A 62 -11.25 -13.49 2.07
C PRO A 62 -10.60 -13.30 3.45
N PRO A 63 -11.21 -12.57 4.38
CA PRO A 63 -10.69 -12.37 5.74
C PRO A 63 -10.43 -13.67 6.50
N THR A 64 -11.22 -14.72 6.23
CA THR A 64 -11.03 -16.05 6.82
C THR A 64 -9.70 -16.68 6.42
N LEU A 65 -9.32 -16.59 5.15
CA LEU A 65 -8.03 -17.10 4.68
C LEU A 65 -6.85 -16.33 5.29
N ILE A 66 -6.98 -15.01 5.41
CA ILE A 66 -5.96 -14.16 6.05
C ILE A 66 -5.81 -14.55 7.52
N ALA A 67 -6.92 -14.70 8.24
CA ALA A 67 -6.95 -15.13 9.64
C ALA A 67 -6.30 -16.50 9.84
N ASP A 68 -6.65 -17.48 9.01
CA ASP A 68 -6.12 -18.84 9.09
C ASP A 68 -4.61 -18.86 8.85
N ILE A 69 -4.11 -18.18 7.81
CA ILE A 69 -2.69 -18.19 7.45
C ILE A 69 -1.84 -17.42 8.47
N LEU A 70 -2.31 -16.26 8.91
CA LEU A 70 -1.58 -15.44 9.89
C LEU A 70 -1.77 -15.92 11.33
N SER A 71 -2.58 -16.96 11.55
CA SER A 71 -2.93 -17.47 12.88
C SER A 71 -3.48 -16.38 13.80
N LEU A 72 -4.30 -15.48 13.25
CA LEU A 72 -4.94 -14.38 13.95
C LEU A 72 -6.45 -14.65 14.12
N PRO A 73 -7.07 -14.22 15.23
CA PRO A 73 -8.52 -14.21 15.36
C PRO A 73 -9.19 -13.47 14.19
N LEU A 74 -10.20 -14.08 13.58
CA LEU A 74 -10.94 -13.49 12.46
C LEU A 74 -11.50 -12.09 12.78
N THR A 75 -12.02 -11.91 13.99
CA THR A 75 -12.54 -10.61 14.44
C THR A 75 -11.45 -9.53 14.49
N GLN A 76 -10.23 -9.90 14.87
CA GLN A 76 -9.08 -9.00 14.86
C GLN A 76 -8.66 -8.65 13.43
N VAL A 77 -8.62 -9.64 12.53
CA VAL A 77 -8.32 -9.41 11.11
C VAL A 77 -9.35 -8.47 10.47
N ILE A 78 -10.65 -8.69 10.71
CA ILE A 78 -11.70 -7.81 10.17
C ILE A 78 -11.49 -6.38 10.66
N SER A 79 -11.27 -6.18 11.96
CA SER A 79 -11.02 -4.84 12.53
C SER A 79 -9.79 -4.17 11.92
N MET A 80 -8.70 -4.90 11.70
CA MET A 80 -7.49 -4.34 11.08
C MET A 80 -7.69 -4.04 9.60
N LEU A 81 -8.45 -4.86 8.88
CA LEU A 81 -8.83 -4.58 7.49
C LEU A 81 -9.69 -3.32 7.43
N ASP A 82 -10.60 -3.09 8.38
CA ASP A 82 -11.38 -1.86 8.48
C ASP A 82 -10.46 -0.64 8.69
N ASP A 83 -9.48 -0.75 9.59
CA ASP A 83 -8.51 0.32 9.85
C ASP A 83 -7.63 0.62 8.62
N LEU A 84 -7.16 -0.42 7.93
CA LEU A 84 -6.35 -0.29 6.71
C LEU A 84 -7.15 0.30 5.55
N GLU A 85 -8.39 -0.14 5.33
CA GLU A 85 -9.27 0.34 4.26
C GLU A 85 -9.69 1.79 4.48
N LYS A 86 -10.00 2.18 5.72
CA LYS A 86 -10.39 3.55 6.07
C LYS A 86 -9.34 4.60 5.67
N HIS A 87 -8.07 4.22 5.68
CA HIS A 87 -6.99 5.12 5.30
C HIS A 87 -6.72 5.13 3.79
N MET A 88 -7.41 4.30 2.98
CA MET A 88 -7.43 4.21 1.51
C MET A 88 -6.09 4.12 0.77
N THR A 89 -4.96 4.21 1.47
CA THR A 89 -3.61 4.03 0.93
C THR A 89 -3.18 2.57 0.90
N PHE A 90 -3.89 1.68 1.60
CA PHE A 90 -3.41 0.32 1.84
C PHE A 90 -4.14 -0.73 1.02
N LEU A 91 -5.47 -0.79 1.12
CA LEU A 91 -6.28 -1.82 0.48
C LEU A 91 -7.73 -1.40 0.29
N PHE A 92 -8.45 -2.18 -0.51
CA PHE A 92 -9.88 -2.06 -0.78
C PHE A 92 -10.52 -3.44 -0.86
N ARG A 93 -11.73 -3.57 -0.28
CA ARG A 93 -12.53 -4.80 -0.27
C ARG A 93 -13.75 -4.70 -1.18
N ASN A 94 -14.12 -5.82 -1.80
CA ASN A 94 -15.37 -5.91 -2.58
C ASN A 94 -16.61 -6.04 -1.67
N GLU A 95 -17.80 -6.14 -2.28
CA GLU A 95 -19.07 -6.30 -1.55
C GLU A 95 -19.14 -7.57 -0.69
N GLN A 96 -18.34 -8.59 -1.01
CA GLN A 96 -18.24 -9.83 -0.23
C GLN A 96 -17.29 -9.68 0.98
N GLY A 97 -16.58 -8.56 1.08
CA GLY A 97 -15.58 -8.30 2.12
C GLY A 97 -14.19 -8.87 1.81
N ASP A 98 -13.97 -9.38 0.59
CA ASP A 98 -12.67 -9.90 0.16
C ASP A 98 -11.77 -8.74 -0.28
N VAL A 99 -10.49 -8.81 0.08
CA VAL A 99 -9.51 -7.83 -0.39
C VAL A 99 -9.20 -8.07 -1.87
N VAL A 100 -9.55 -7.11 -2.72
CA VAL A 100 -9.36 -7.20 -4.19
C VAL A 100 -8.24 -6.30 -4.71
N TRP A 101 -7.85 -5.30 -3.92
CA TRP A 101 -6.77 -4.37 -4.24
C TRP A 101 -5.97 -4.07 -2.98
N ALA A 102 -4.65 -4.06 -3.11
CA ALA A 102 -3.73 -3.60 -2.08
C ALA A 102 -2.52 -2.98 -2.75
N TYR A 103 -2.19 -1.74 -2.41
CA TYR A 103 -1.20 -0.97 -3.16
C TYR A 103 0.14 -1.72 -3.29
N PRO A 104 0.70 -1.92 -4.50
CA PRO A 104 0.25 -1.40 -5.80
C PRO A 104 -0.50 -2.43 -6.69
N VAL A 105 -0.96 -3.55 -6.15
CA VAL A 105 -1.48 -4.70 -6.90
C VAL A 105 -2.98 -4.93 -6.76
N THR A 106 -3.57 -5.61 -7.74
CA THR A 106 -4.99 -5.99 -7.73
C THR A 106 -5.26 -7.34 -8.35
N ALA A 107 -6.30 -7.99 -7.84
CA ALA A 107 -6.90 -9.18 -8.40
C ALA A 107 -7.78 -8.87 -9.63
N GLU A 108 -8.19 -7.60 -9.80
CA GLU A 108 -9.00 -7.18 -10.93
C GLU A 108 -8.13 -6.94 -12.17
N LYS A 109 -8.69 -7.24 -13.34
CA LYS A 109 -7.98 -7.03 -14.60
C LYS A 109 -7.89 -5.55 -14.91
N THR A 110 -6.66 -5.05 -15.04
CA THR A 110 -6.39 -3.69 -15.51
C THR A 110 -5.53 -3.72 -16.78
N PRO A 111 -5.41 -2.58 -17.51
CA PRO A 111 -4.44 -2.47 -18.61
C PRO A 111 -2.97 -2.56 -18.15
N HIS A 112 -2.70 -2.46 -16.84
CA HIS A 112 -1.37 -2.41 -16.26
C HIS A 112 -0.92 -3.80 -15.78
N SER A 113 -0.58 -4.67 -16.72
CA SER A 113 -0.01 -5.99 -16.42
C SER A 113 1.46 -5.88 -15.98
N VAL A 114 1.81 -6.58 -14.91
CA VAL A 114 3.16 -6.64 -14.34
C VAL A 114 3.60 -8.09 -14.26
N THR A 115 4.83 -8.38 -14.67
CA THR A 115 5.47 -9.69 -14.48
C THR A 115 6.52 -9.57 -13.38
N LEU A 116 6.38 -10.37 -12.34
CA LEU A 116 7.34 -10.42 -11.24
C LEU A 116 8.61 -11.17 -11.68
N ASN A 117 9.72 -10.93 -10.99
CA ASN A 117 10.98 -11.64 -11.26
C ASN A 117 10.85 -13.17 -11.08
N SER A 118 9.88 -13.62 -10.30
CA SER A 118 9.54 -15.03 -10.08
C SER A 118 8.68 -15.65 -11.20
N GLY A 119 8.20 -14.84 -12.15
CA GLY A 119 7.48 -15.29 -13.36
C GLY A 119 5.96 -15.18 -13.27
N GLU A 120 5.38 -14.96 -12.09
CA GLU A 120 3.96 -14.68 -11.93
C GLU A 120 3.58 -13.35 -12.59
N THR A 121 2.36 -13.28 -13.09
CA THR A 121 1.80 -12.06 -13.70
C THR A 121 0.62 -11.57 -12.88
N CYS A 122 0.61 -10.28 -12.56
CA CYS A 122 -0.46 -9.62 -11.83
C CYS A 122 -0.83 -8.28 -12.49
N TYR A 123 -1.83 -7.61 -11.92
CA TYR A 123 -2.28 -6.29 -12.37
C TYR A 123 -1.95 -5.23 -11.33
N ALA A 124 -1.66 -4.02 -11.79
CA ALA A 124 -1.47 -2.83 -10.96
C ALA A 124 -2.64 -1.85 -11.09
N ALA A 125 -2.93 -1.11 -10.02
CA ALA A 125 -3.95 -0.05 -9.97
C ALA A 125 -3.63 0.99 -8.90
#